data_AF-A0A117LS80-F1
#
_entry.id   AF-A0A117LS80-F1
#
_cell.length_a   1.000
_cell.length_b   1.000
_cell.length_c   1.000
_cell.angle_alpha   90.00
_cell.angle_beta   90.00
_cell.angle_gamma   90.00
#
_symmetry.space_group_name_H-M   'P 1'
#
loop_
_entity.id
_entity.type
_entity.pdbx_description
1 polymer ?
#
loop_
_entity_poly.entity_id
_entity_poly.type
_entity_poly.pdbx_seq_one_letter_code
_entity_poly.pdbx_strand_id
1 'polypeptide(L)'
;MIRQKIKALIYLTLLLFWLLPACTACAGANRSRVVVLSVEGPIVPVTASYIQRGIDLAESEGIACIIKLNTPGGLYGSTQQIVDYILNAEVPVIVYVAPQGGWAGSAGTFITIAAHYAVMAPGSRIGAAHPVSAGTGQTEQSGVSGQKITEDAAAWVRSLAQLRGRNVQAAELAVRESKSYSDQEALKIKLIDARARTMDELLQNLNGKELTVRDGRIIILTTVNADLFPVAMNFREKFLTAISNPEVAYLLFTLGMIGLIAELYHPGAVFPGLVGALGLLLGLYGLGTLDAYWVGIMLLLLAFGLFAAEAFVTSHGVIGAGGAVSFVMGSILLFSGSGTGLAISLWLIVVTTAFFIALVGLLLLAVVRGQKRHVITGTEGIIGQTAVARSTLNPAGIVIFSGGLWNAVSEEGTVGEGEEVVIKSVKGLKLTVMKKNNS
;
A
#
# COMPACT_ATOMS: atom_id res chain seq x y z
N MET A 1 -45.70 66.67 42.44
CA MET A 1 -46.11 65.27 42.72
C MET A 1 -46.28 64.39 41.48
N ILE A 2 -46.98 64.82 40.42
CA ILE A 2 -47.29 63.96 39.25
C ILE A 2 -46.03 63.53 38.47
N ARG A 3 -45.05 64.42 38.26
CA ARG A 3 -43.80 64.10 37.55
C ARG A 3 -42.91 63.06 38.26
N GLN A 4 -42.94 62.99 39.58
CA GLN A 4 -42.19 61.98 40.34
C GLN A 4 -42.85 60.60 40.26
N LYS A 5 -44.20 60.55 40.26
CA LYS A 5 -44.94 59.30 40.07
C LYS A 5 -44.74 58.70 38.68
N ILE A 6 -44.65 59.53 37.64
CA ILE A 6 -44.37 59.08 36.27
C ILE A 6 -42.95 58.54 36.14
N LYS A 7 -41.95 59.21 36.73
CA LYS A 7 -40.57 58.70 36.75
C LYS A 7 -40.48 57.38 37.51
N ALA A 8 -41.13 57.26 38.67
CA ALA A 8 -41.17 56.01 39.43
C ALA A 8 -41.83 54.87 38.64
N LEU A 9 -42.90 55.15 37.88
CA LEU A 9 -43.56 54.16 37.04
C LEU A 9 -42.68 53.73 35.85
N ILE A 10 -41.93 54.65 35.25
CA ILE A 10 -40.97 54.35 34.17
C ILE A 10 -39.77 53.55 34.70
N TYR A 11 -39.25 53.88 35.88
CA TYR A 11 -38.19 53.09 36.51
C TYR A 11 -38.70 51.71 36.93
N LEU A 12 -39.94 51.59 37.40
CA LEU A 12 -40.54 50.31 37.76
C LEU A 12 -40.79 49.43 36.53
N THR A 13 -41.22 49.99 35.39
CA THR A 13 -41.38 49.24 34.14
C THR A 13 -40.04 48.86 33.52
N LEU A 14 -39.03 49.74 33.57
CA LEU A 14 -37.66 49.40 33.15
C LEU A 14 -37.03 48.33 34.05
N LEU A 15 -37.27 48.37 35.36
CA LEU A 15 -36.82 47.35 36.31
C LEU A 15 -37.55 46.01 36.06
N LEU A 16 -38.86 46.03 35.77
CA LEU A 16 -39.63 44.82 35.39
C LEU A 16 -39.14 44.22 34.07
N PHE A 17 -38.70 45.06 33.12
CA PHE A 17 -38.15 44.61 31.83
C PHE A 17 -36.74 44.02 31.98
N TRP A 18 -35.97 44.49 32.98
CA TRP A 18 -34.65 43.95 33.32
C TRP A 18 -34.71 42.71 34.22
N LEU A 19 -35.82 42.53 34.95
CA LEU A 19 -36.10 41.38 35.80
C LEU A 19 -36.86 40.25 35.09
N LEU A 20 -37.22 40.41 33.80
CA LEU A 20 -37.57 39.27 32.95
C LEU A 20 -36.27 38.49 32.70
N PRO A 21 -36.03 37.35 33.34
CA PRO A 21 -34.96 36.48 32.89
C PRO A 21 -35.36 36.08 31.48
N ALA A 22 -34.47 36.25 30.52
CA ALA A 22 -34.52 35.51 29.28
C ALA A 22 -34.39 34.01 29.63
N CYS A 23 -35.48 33.42 30.13
CA CYS A 23 -35.67 32.00 30.25
C CYS A 23 -36.05 31.46 28.87
N THR A 24 -35.31 31.86 27.85
CA THR A 24 -34.98 30.98 26.73
C THR A 24 -33.70 30.26 27.13
N ALA A 25 -33.79 29.49 28.22
CA ALA A 25 -33.07 28.24 28.19
C ALA A 25 -33.66 27.52 26.98
N CYS A 26 -32.96 27.59 25.84
CA CYS A 26 -33.06 26.49 24.90
C CYS A 26 -32.85 25.27 25.77
N ALA A 27 -33.94 24.54 26.03
CA ALA A 27 -33.83 23.11 26.18
C ALA A 27 -33.15 22.68 24.87
N GLY A 28 -31.82 22.69 24.85
CA GLY A 28 -31.07 21.89 23.91
C GLY A 28 -31.59 20.50 24.21
N ALA A 29 -32.55 20.04 23.39
CA ALA A 29 -32.98 18.67 23.42
C ALA A 29 -31.68 17.88 23.45
N ASN A 30 -31.46 17.11 24.53
CA ASN A 30 -30.29 16.26 24.66
C ASN A 30 -30.43 15.23 23.54
N ARG A 31 -29.95 15.58 22.34
CA ARG A 31 -30.08 14.76 21.16
C ARG A 31 -29.27 13.52 21.46
N SER A 32 -29.91 12.37 21.37
CA SER A 32 -29.22 11.10 21.47
C SER A 32 -28.03 11.11 20.53
N ARG A 33 -26.90 10.57 20.95
CA ARG A 33 -25.71 10.47 20.10
C ARG A 33 -25.50 9.02 19.71
N VAL A 34 -24.92 8.79 18.55
CA VAL A 34 -24.51 7.46 18.09
C VAL A 34 -23.11 7.54 17.54
N VAL A 35 -22.22 6.68 18.01
CA VAL A 35 -20.86 6.57 17.47
C VAL A 35 -20.95 5.95 16.08
N VAL A 36 -20.26 6.55 15.10
CA VAL A 36 -20.20 6.01 13.74
C VAL A 36 -18.75 5.74 13.35
N LEU A 37 -18.47 4.49 13.04
CA LEU A 37 -17.21 4.02 12.48
C LEU A 37 -17.39 3.77 10.98
N SER A 38 -16.37 4.08 10.18
CA SER A 38 -16.37 3.81 8.74
C SER A 38 -15.20 2.90 8.38
N VAL A 39 -15.55 1.70 7.91
CA VAL A 39 -14.60 0.64 7.59
C VAL A 39 -14.72 0.33 6.10
N GLU A 40 -13.70 0.74 5.36
CA GLU A 40 -13.61 0.52 3.91
C GLU A 40 -12.32 -0.24 3.59
N GLY A 41 -12.45 -1.30 2.78
CA GLY A 41 -11.32 -2.13 2.38
C GLY A 41 -11.07 -3.34 3.28
N PRO A 42 -9.85 -3.90 3.27
CA PRO A 42 -9.56 -5.17 3.91
C PRO A 42 -9.59 -5.12 5.44
N ILE A 43 -9.94 -6.24 6.07
CA ILE A 43 -9.84 -6.43 7.51
C ILE A 43 -8.41 -6.84 7.89
N VAL A 44 -7.71 -5.93 8.56
CA VAL A 44 -6.32 -6.07 9.01
C VAL A 44 -6.20 -5.64 10.48
N PRO A 45 -5.06 -5.88 11.17
CA PRO A 45 -4.96 -5.62 12.62
C PRO A 45 -5.22 -4.17 13.03
N VAL A 46 -4.84 -3.21 12.18
CA VAL A 46 -5.14 -1.79 12.40
C VAL A 46 -6.63 -1.48 12.31
N THR A 47 -7.38 -2.13 11.41
CA THR A 47 -8.83 -2.03 11.33
C THR A 47 -9.50 -2.57 12.60
N ALA A 48 -9.00 -3.69 13.13
CA ALA A 48 -9.49 -4.24 14.39
C ALA A 48 -9.26 -3.28 15.57
N SER A 49 -8.07 -2.67 15.66
CA SER A 49 -7.74 -1.69 16.69
C SER A 49 -8.59 -0.41 16.58
N TYR A 50 -8.87 0.04 15.35
CA TYR A 50 -9.75 1.18 15.09
C TYR A 50 -11.20 0.88 15.53
N ILE A 51 -11.71 -0.31 15.23
CA ILE A 51 -13.06 -0.72 15.65
C ILE A 51 -13.13 -0.84 17.17
N GLN A 52 -12.13 -1.45 17.81
CA GLN A 52 -12.04 -1.53 19.26
C GLN A 52 -12.14 -0.14 19.90
N ARG A 53 -11.29 0.81 19.47
CA ARG A 53 -11.30 2.18 20.00
C ARG A 53 -12.65 2.87 19.84
N GLY A 54 -13.37 2.58 18.76
CA GLY A 54 -14.70 3.12 18.53
C GLY A 54 -15.78 2.50 19.43
N ILE A 55 -15.70 1.19 19.67
CA ILE A 55 -16.57 0.49 20.63
C ILE A 55 -16.29 0.98 22.05
N ASP A 56 -15.02 1.04 22.47
CA ASP A 56 -14.62 1.54 23.79
C ASP A 56 -15.14 2.98 24.03
N LEU A 57 -15.10 3.83 23.01
CA LEU A 57 -15.67 5.17 23.09
C LEU A 57 -17.19 5.15 23.26
N ALA A 58 -17.88 4.31 22.48
CA ALA A 58 -19.33 4.15 22.59
C ALA A 58 -19.74 3.64 23.97
N GLU A 59 -18.96 2.72 24.55
CA GLU A 59 -19.14 2.22 25.92
C GLU A 59 -18.91 3.32 26.96
N SER A 60 -17.83 4.09 26.84
CA SER A 60 -17.52 5.19 27.76
C SER A 60 -18.61 6.28 27.78
N GLU A 61 -19.28 6.49 26.65
CA GLU A 61 -20.39 7.44 26.50
C GLU A 61 -21.77 6.80 26.77
N GLY A 62 -21.84 5.48 26.92
CA GLY A 62 -23.09 4.73 27.11
C GLY A 62 -24.06 4.80 25.93
N ILE A 63 -23.54 4.94 24.70
CA ILE A 63 -24.32 5.11 23.47
C ILE A 63 -24.07 3.98 22.47
N ALA A 64 -25.00 3.79 21.52
CA ALA A 64 -24.85 2.77 20.49
C ALA A 64 -23.70 3.08 19.51
N CYS A 65 -23.13 2.02 18.92
CA CYS A 65 -22.09 2.10 17.90
C CYS A 65 -22.60 1.55 16.56
N ILE A 66 -22.48 2.34 15.49
CA ILE A 66 -22.73 1.92 14.12
C ILE A 66 -21.39 1.72 13.40
N ILE A 67 -21.15 0.50 12.90
CA ILE A 67 -20.04 0.18 12.01
C ILE A 67 -20.57 0.21 10.58
N LYS A 68 -20.26 1.27 9.84
CA LYS A 68 -20.50 1.35 8.40
C LYS A 68 -19.42 0.52 7.68
N LEU A 69 -19.82 -0.59 7.08
CA LEU A 69 -18.91 -1.62 6.58
C LEU A 69 -18.98 -1.78 5.06
N ASN A 70 -17.81 -1.73 4.42
CA ASN A 70 -17.61 -2.14 3.03
C ASN A 70 -16.25 -2.85 2.89
N THR A 71 -16.27 -4.17 2.94
CA THR A 71 -15.07 -5.00 2.95
C THR A 71 -15.16 -6.20 2.00
N PRO A 72 -14.10 -6.51 1.24
CA PRO A 72 -14.00 -7.76 0.50
C PRO A 72 -13.67 -8.96 1.40
N GLY A 73 -13.19 -8.73 2.62
CA GLY A 73 -12.59 -9.75 3.47
C GLY A 73 -11.31 -9.27 4.14
N GLY A 74 -10.53 -10.21 4.68
CA GLY A 74 -9.25 -9.90 5.30
C GLY A 74 -8.71 -11.07 6.12
N LEU A 75 -7.86 -10.77 7.08
CA LEU A 75 -7.19 -11.78 7.91
C LEU A 75 -8.17 -12.41 8.92
N TYR A 76 -8.10 -13.74 9.05
CA TYR A 76 -8.98 -14.50 9.95
C TYR A 76 -8.81 -14.07 11.42
N GLY A 77 -7.57 -13.91 11.89
CA GLY A 77 -7.30 -13.49 13.27
C GLY A 77 -7.85 -12.09 13.59
N SER A 78 -7.70 -11.11 12.69
CA SER A 78 -8.31 -9.79 12.87
C SER A 78 -9.84 -9.82 12.84
N THR A 79 -10.42 -10.75 12.07
CA THR A 79 -11.87 -10.97 12.04
C THR A 79 -12.36 -11.50 13.38
N GLN A 80 -11.67 -12.50 13.96
CA GLN A 80 -11.96 -13.04 15.28
C GLN A 80 -11.90 -11.96 16.35
N GLN A 81 -10.84 -11.14 16.36
CA GLN A 81 -10.72 -9.99 17.29
C GLN A 81 -11.90 -9.03 17.19
N ILE A 82 -12.31 -8.64 15.98
CA ILE A 82 -13.47 -7.73 15.80
C ILE A 82 -14.75 -8.38 16.29
N VAL A 83 -15.00 -9.64 15.96
CA VAL A 83 -16.17 -10.37 16.44
C VAL A 83 -16.15 -10.44 17.96
N ASP A 84 -15.01 -10.72 18.58
CA ASP A 84 -14.87 -10.72 20.04
C ASP A 84 -15.20 -9.37 20.65
N TYR A 85 -14.72 -8.26 20.07
CA TYR A 85 -15.10 -6.91 20.54
C TYR A 85 -16.61 -6.67 20.44
N ILE A 86 -17.25 -7.10 19.35
CA ILE A 86 -18.70 -6.97 19.16
C ILE A 86 -19.48 -7.83 20.16
N LEU A 87 -19.05 -9.07 20.40
CA LEU A 87 -19.72 -9.99 21.33
C LEU A 87 -19.59 -9.54 22.77
N ASN A 88 -18.47 -8.91 23.12
CA ASN A 88 -18.17 -8.47 24.47
C ASN A 88 -18.64 -7.04 24.76
N ALA A 89 -19.17 -6.32 23.78
CA ALA A 89 -19.58 -4.94 23.93
C ALA A 89 -20.72 -4.75 24.96
N GLU A 90 -20.60 -3.72 25.80
CA GLU A 90 -21.60 -3.32 26.79
C GLU A 90 -22.70 -2.42 26.21
N VAL A 91 -22.52 -1.97 24.97
CA VAL A 91 -23.48 -1.14 24.22
C VAL A 91 -23.91 -1.83 22.93
N PRO A 92 -25.07 -1.45 22.35
CA PRO A 92 -25.52 -2.05 21.10
C PRO A 92 -24.60 -1.68 19.94
N VAL A 93 -24.13 -2.71 19.24
CA VAL A 93 -23.31 -2.57 18.03
C VAL A 93 -24.12 -2.97 16.79
N ILE A 94 -24.31 -2.02 15.90
CA ILE A 94 -25.05 -2.16 14.64
C ILE A 94 -24.04 -2.21 13.49
N VAL A 95 -24.10 -3.23 12.65
CA VAL A 95 -23.31 -3.28 11.41
C VAL A 95 -24.21 -2.87 10.25
N TYR A 96 -23.80 -1.84 9.53
CA TYR A 96 -24.50 -1.33 8.35
C TYR A 96 -23.62 -1.52 7.10
N VAL A 97 -23.97 -2.50 6.26
CA VAL A 97 -23.28 -2.75 4.99
C VAL A 97 -23.67 -1.68 4.00
N ALA A 98 -22.76 -0.75 3.73
CA ALA A 98 -23.03 0.48 3.01
C ALA A 98 -21.74 1.05 2.39
N PRO A 99 -21.80 1.88 1.32
CA PRO A 99 -22.99 2.48 0.69
C PRO A 99 -23.79 1.47 -0.16
N GLN A 100 -24.75 1.96 -0.96
CA GLN A 100 -25.38 1.14 -2.01
C GLN A 100 -24.31 0.50 -2.89
N GLY A 101 -24.46 -0.79 -3.20
CA GLY A 101 -23.41 -1.59 -3.86
C GLY A 101 -22.28 -2.07 -2.93
N GLY A 102 -22.34 -1.75 -1.63
CA GLY A 102 -21.37 -2.16 -0.64
C GLY A 102 -21.30 -3.68 -0.44
N TRP A 103 -20.23 -4.13 0.22
CA TRP A 103 -19.95 -5.55 0.34
C TRP A 103 -19.56 -5.92 1.78
N ALA A 104 -20.15 -7.00 2.29
CA ALA A 104 -19.71 -7.70 3.50
C ALA A 104 -19.21 -9.10 3.12
N GLY A 105 -18.11 -9.13 2.36
CA GLY A 105 -17.49 -10.36 1.89
C GLY A 105 -16.60 -11.01 2.95
N SER A 106 -16.51 -12.34 2.94
CA SER A 106 -15.57 -13.07 3.78
C SER A 106 -15.63 -12.66 5.25
N ALA A 107 -14.56 -12.06 5.80
CA ALA A 107 -14.53 -11.47 7.13
C ALA A 107 -15.76 -10.61 7.48
N GLY A 108 -16.24 -9.82 6.52
CA GLY A 108 -17.41 -8.96 6.68
C GLY A 108 -18.69 -9.73 6.99
N THR A 109 -18.80 -10.99 6.53
CA THR A 109 -19.95 -11.86 6.85
C THR A 109 -19.97 -12.21 8.33
N PHE A 110 -18.83 -12.61 8.91
CA PHE A 110 -18.72 -12.93 10.33
C PHE A 110 -19.00 -11.70 11.20
N ILE A 111 -18.41 -10.56 10.84
CA ILE A 111 -18.61 -9.27 11.54
C ILE A 111 -20.09 -8.87 11.53
N THR A 112 -20.74 -8.97 10.37
CA THR A 112 -22.16 -8.62 10.23
C THR A 112 -23.07 -9.59 10.99
N ILE A 113 -22.80 -10.90 10.92
CA ILE A 113 -23.58 -11.92 11.64
C ILE A 113 -23.37 -11.85 13.16
N ALA A 114 -22.24 -11.33 13.64
CA ALA A 114 -21.98 -11.14 15.07
C ALA A 114 -22.72 -9.93 15.67
N ALA A 115 -23.10 -8.95 14.85
CA ALA A 115 -23.69 -7.69 15.27
C ALA A 115 -24.97 -7.87 16.11
N HIS A 116 -25.25 -6.92 17.01
CA HIS A 116 -26.53 -6.89 17.72
C HIS A 116 -27.69 -6.61 16.76
N TYR A 117 -27.43 -5.79 15.74
CA TYR A 117 -28.36 -5.52 14.65
C TYR A 117 -27.60 -5.41 13.32
N ALA A 118 -28.05 -6.10 12.29
CA ALA A 118 -27.41 -6.18 10.98
C ALA A 118 -28.31 -5.53 9.93
N VAL A 119 -27.79 -4.54 9.21
CA VAL A 119 -28.53 -3.78 8.21
C VAL A 119 -27.74 -3.71 6.90
N MET A 120 -28.44 -3.79 5.78
CA MET A 120 -27.83 -3.70 4.45
C MET A 120 -28.44 -2.58 3.62
N ALA A 121 -27.59 -1.83 2.90
CA ALA A 121 -28.03 -0.87 1.90
C ALA A 121 -28.53 -1.59 0.64
N PRO A 122 -29.48 -1.01 -0.13
CA PRO A 122 -29.92 -1.62 -1.39
C PRO A 122 -28.78 -1.86 -2.38
N GLY A 123 -28.80 -3.04 -3.02
CA GLY A 123 -27.77 -3.45 -3.98
C GLY A 123 -26.46 -3.92 -3.33
N SER A 124 -26.37 -3.92 -1.99
CA SER A 124 -25.24 -4.53 -1.29
C SER A 124 -25.36 -6.05 -1.21
N ARG A 125 -24.27 -6.73 -0.84
CA ARG A 125 -24.20 -8.19 -0.75
C ARG A 125 -23.41 -8.68 0.47
N ILE A 126 -23.75 -9.86 0.97
CA ILE A 126 -23.13 -10.54 2.11
C ILE A 126 -22.88 -12.03 1.78
N GLY A 127 -21.82 -12.62 2.30
CA GLY A 127 -21.47 -14.02 2.10
C GLY A 127 -20.09 -14.19 1.45
N ALA A 128 -19.92 -15.24 0.66
CA ALA A 128 -18.62 -15.64 0.09
C ALA A 128 -17.54 -15.70 1.18
N ALA A 129 -17.81 -16.50 2.22
CA ALA A 129 -17.05 -16.57 3.45
C ALA A 129 -16.26 -17.86 3.63
N HIS A 130 -15.98 -18.54 2.52
CA HIS A 130 -15.12 -19.72 2.51
C HIS A 130 -13.68 -19.33 2.88
N PRO A 131 -13.08 -19.99 3.88
CA PRO A 131 -11.68 -19.77 4.22
C PRO A 131 -10.77 -20.24 3.09
N VAL A 132 -9.67 -19.56 2.99
CA VAL A 132 -8.67 -19.73 1.94
C VAL A 132 -7.33 -19.66 2.63
N SER A 133 -6.63 -20.78 2.66
CA SER A 133 -5.32 -20.85 3.29
C SER A 133 -4.32 -20.11 2.44
N ALA A 134 -3.55 -19.25 3.11
CA ALA A 134 -2.30 -18.77 2.56
C ALA A 134 -1.32 -19.96 2.39
N GLY A 135 -1.29 -20.59 1.21
CA GLY A 135 -0.03 -21.16 0.68
C GLY A 135 -0.15 -22.31 -0.27
N THR A 136 -1.38 -22.66 -0.59
CA THR A 136 -1.65 -23.95 -1.14
C THR A 136 -2.41 -23.75 -2.43
N GLY A 137 -1.85 -24.23 -3.55
CA GLY A 137 -2.63 -24.37 -4.79
C GLY A 137 -3.93 -25.13 -4.53
N GLN A 138 -4.90 -25.05 -5.46
CA GLN A 138 -6.25 -25.64 -5.33
C GLN A 138 -6.26 -27.10 -4.83
N THR A 139 -5.18 -27.85 -5.09
CA THR A 139 -4.96 -29.23 -4.66
C THR A 139 -4.88 -29.43 -3.14
N GLU A 140 -4.31 -28.48 -2.38
CA GLU A 140 -4.16 -28.61 -0.92
C GLU A 140 -5.28 -27.91 -0.12
N GLN A 141 -5.97 -26.92 -0.73
CA GLN A 141 -7.22 -26.38 -0.20
C GLN A 141 -8.31 -27.47 -0.10
N SER A 142 -8.25 -28.46 -1.00
CA SER A 142 -9.11 -29.66 -1.00
C SER A 142 -8.61 -30.77 -0.06
N GLY A 143 -7.44 -30.59 0.56
CA GLY A 143 -6.85 -31.55 1.51
C GLY A 143 -7.40 -31.43 2.93
N VAL A 144 -7.01 -32.37 3.81
CA VAL A 144 -7.52 -32.48 5.20
C VAL A 144 -7.34 -31.19 6.00
N SER A 145 -6.29 -30.39 5.74
CA SER A 145 -6.04 -29.12 6.44
C SER A 145 -7.05 -28.03 6.06
N GLY A 146 -7.33 -27.84 4.76
CA GLY A 146 -8.32 -26.87 4.28
C GLY A 146 -9.74 -27.20 4.71
N GLN A 147 -10.08 -28.51 4.72
CA GLN A 147 -11.34 -28.99 5.27
C GLN A 147 -11.46 -28.67 6.76
N LYS A 148 -10.42 -28.92 7.58
CA LYS A 148 -10.44 -28.58 9.00
C LYS A 148 -10.72 -27.09 9.27
N ILE A 149 -10.09 -26.19 8.51
CA ILE A 149 -10.31 -24.74 8.66
C ILE A 149 -11.73 -24.37 8.23
N THR A 150 -12.24 -24.97 7.14
CA THR A 150 -13.62 -24.74 6.69
C THR A 150 -14.64 -25.25 7.71
N GLU A 151 -14.41 -26.43 8.31
CA GLU A 151 -15.24 -26.99 9.37
C GLU A 151 -15.28 -26.09 10.61
N ASP A 152 -14.11 -25.59 11.05
CA ASP A 152 -13.99 -24.64 12.16
C ASP A 152 -14.77 -23.35 11.87
N ALA A 153 -14.50 -22.72 10.74
CA ALA A 153 -15.17 -21.48 10.34
C ALA A 153 -16.69 -21.67 10.19
N ALA A 154 -17.14 -22.82 9.69
CA ALA A 154 -18.56 -23.16 9.56
C ALA A 154 -19.20 -23.39 10.94
N ALA A 155 -18.51 -24.07 11.86
CA ALA A 155 -18.98 -24.19 13.24
C ALA A 155 -19.07 -22.81 13.92
N TRP A 156 -18.07 -21.97 13.73
CA TRP A 156 -18.03 -20.63 14.29
C TRP A 156 -19.17 -19.74 13.79
N VAL A 157 -19.37 -19.65 12.46
CA VAL A 157 -20.46 -18.81 11.90
C VAL A 157 -21.85 -19.30 12.33
N ARG A 158 -22.03 -20.61 12.47
CA ARG A 158 -23.28 -21.19 12.99
C ARG A 158 -23.54 -20.76 14.42
N SER A 159 -22.51 -20.80 15.27
CA SER A 159 -22.61 -20.35 16.66
C SER A 159 -23.00 -18.88 16.74
N LEU A 160 -22.39 -18.01 15.92
CA LEU A 160 -22.75 -16.60 15.84
C LEU A 160 -24.21 -16.39 15.36
N ALA A 161 -24.61 -17.11 14.31
CA ALA A 161 -25.97 -17.03 13.79
C ALA A 161 -27.02 -17.50 14.82
N GLN A 162 -26.75 -18.59 15.54
CA GLN A 162 -27.59 -19.09 16.63
C GLN A 162 -27.71 -18.07 17.76
N LEU A 163 -26.58 -17.54 18.23
CA LEU A 163 -26.50 -16.54 19.30
C LEU A 163 -27.35 -15.30 18.98
N ARG A 164 -27.40 -14.91 17.70
CA ARG A 164 -28.13 -13.73 17.24
C ARG A 164 -29.50 -14.03 16.62
N GLY A 165 -29.96 -15.28 16.66
CA GLY A 165 -31.26 -15.69 16.12
C GLY A 165 -31.39 -15.51 14.59
N ARG A 166 -30.27 -15.57 13.87
CA ARG A 166 -30.16 -15.48 12.40
C ARG A 166 -30.16 -16.87 11.76
N ASN A 167 -30.32 -16.91 10.44
CA ASN A 167 -30.39 -18.16 9.68
C ASN A 167 -29.05 -18.90 9.66
N VAL A 168 -29.00 -19.96 10.45
CA VAL A 168 -27.83 -20.80 10.69
C VAL A 168 -27.39 -21.52 9.40
N GLN A 169 -28.34 -22.06 8.64
CA GLN A 169 -28.06 -22.79 7.41
C GLN A 169 -27.50 -21.86 6.34
N ALA A 170 -28.08 -20.67 6.16
CA ALA A 170 -27.58 -19.69 5.21
C ALA A 170 -26.18 -19.19 5.57
N ALA A 171 -25.92 -18.96 6.86
CA ALA A 171 -24.60 -18.60 7.37
C ALA A 171 -23.57 -19.70 7.09
N GLU A 172 -23.92 -20.97 7.34
CA GLU A 172 -23.05 -22.13 7.05
C GLU A 172 -22.76 -22.27 5.55
N LEU A 173 -23.77 -22.11 4.69
CA LEU A 173 -23.59 -22.19 3.23
C LEU A 173 -22.71 -21.05 2.69
N ALA A 174 -22.74 -19.88 3.32
CA ALA A 174 -21.83 -18.79 2.96
C ALA A 174 -20.35 -19.19 3.16
N VAL A 175 -20.07 -20.05 4.14
CA VAL A 175 -18.72 -20.57 4.44
C VAL A 175 -18.42 -21.80 3.60
N ARG A 176 -19.26 -22.84 3.61
CA ARG A 176 -18.94 -24.11 2.94
C ARG A 176 -18.99 -24.05 1.42
N GLU A 177 -19.97 -23.32 0.89
CA GLU A 177 -20.25 -23.28 -0.56
C GLU A 177 -19.92 -21.92 -1.18
N SER A 178 -19.28 -21.01 -0.43
CA SER A 178 -19.02 -19.63 -0.86
C SER A 178 -20.28 -18.87 -1.28
N LYS A 179 -21.46 -19.25 -0.77
CA LYS A 179 -22.72 -18.64 -1.17
C LYS A 179 -22.75 -17.16 -0.81
N SER A 180 -23.24 -16.34 -1.72
CA SER A 180 -23.41 -14.90 -1.56
C SER A 180 -24.87 -14.53 -1.75
N TYR A 181 -25.35 -13.59 -0.94
CA TYR A 181 -26.74 -13.16 -0.88
C TYR A 181 -26.83 -11.67 -1.12
N SER A 182 -27.80 -11.26 -1.96
CA SER A 182 -28.20 -9.87 -2.06
C SER A 182 -28.86 -9.38 -0.77
N ASP A 183 -28.93 -8.06 -0.60
CA ASP A 183 -29.62 -7.42 0.52
C ASP A 183 -31.09 -7.87 0.67
N GLN A 184 -31.77 -8.19 -0.43
CA GLN A 184 -33.16 -8.69 -0.41
C GLN A 184 -33.24 -10.15 0.04
N GLU A 185 -32.39 -11.02 -0.50
CA GLU A 185 -32.34 -12.43 -0.12
C GLU A 185 -31.94 -12.58 1.34
N ALA A 186 -30.91 -11.84 1.77
CA ALA A 186 -30.42 -11.85 3.14
C ALA A 186 -31.51 -11.44 4.14
N LEU A 187 -32.33 -10.43 3.81
CA LEU A 187 -33.48 -10.05 4.65
C LEU A 187 -34.55 -11.15 4.67
N LYS A 188 -34.92 -11.67 3.48
CA LYS A 188 -35.98 -12.68 3.34
C LYS A 188 -35.67 -13.96 4.12
N ILE A 189 -34.41 -14.39 4.11
CA ILE A 189 -33.97 -15.59 4.82
C ILE A 189 -33.61 -15.33 6.28
N LYS A 190 -33.73 -14.09 6.78
CA LYS A 190 -33.35 -13.68 8.14
C LYS A 190 -31.85 -13.87 8.45
N LEU A 191 -31.00 -13.55 7.48
CA LEU A 191 -29.55 -13.43 7.68
C LEU A 191 -29.16 -12.03 8.19
N ILE A 192 -30.00 -11.03 7.91
CA ILE A 192 -29.92 -9.66 8.45
C ILE A 192 -31.26 -9.26 9.04
N ASP A 193 -31.30 -8.14 9.76
CA ASP A 193 -32.49 -7.68 10.47
C ASP A 193 -33.30 -6.64 9.70
N ALA A 194 -32.63 -5.79 8.91
CA ALA A 194 -33.31 -4.75 8.14
C ALA A 194 -32.54 -4.32 6.89
N ARG A 195 -33.21 -3.50 6.09
CA ARG A 195 -32.60 -2.72 5.00
C ARG A 195 -32.79 -1.24 5.29
N ALA A 196 -31.84 -0.41 4.84
CA ALA A 196 -31.92 1.04 4.91
C ALA A 196 -31.12 1.66 3.77
N ARG A 197 -31.63 2.68 3.07
CA ARG A 197 -30.92 3.36 1.97
C ARG A 197 -29.92 4.38 2.48
N THR A 198 -30.25 5.04 3.57
CA THR A 198 -29.49 6.16 4.14
C THR A 198 -29.29 5.96 5.64
N MET A 199 -28.35 6.72 6.21
CA MET A 199 -28.16 6.74 7.65
C MET A 199 -29.43 7.22 8.38
N ASP A 200 -30.15 8.19 7.82
CA ASP A 200 -31.39 8.69 8.41
C ASP A 200 -32.49 7.62 8.45
N GLU A 201 -32.65 6.85 7.37
CA GLU A 201 -33.60 5.72 7.33
C GLU A 201 -33.19 4.64 8.33
N LEU A 202 -31.89 4.35 8.46
CA LEU A 202 -31.38 3.43 9.47
C LEU A 202 -31.72 3.90 10.89
N LEU A 203 -31.45 5.17 11.22
CA LEU A 203 -31.75 5.73 12.54
C LEU A 203 -33.25 5.71 12.85
N GLN A 204 -34.11 5.95 11.86
CA GLN A 204 -35.56 5.82 12.03
C GLN A 204 -35.97 4.37 12.31
N ASN A 205 -35.42 3.40 11.58
CA ASN A 205 -35.72 1.98 11.75
C ASN A 205 -35.20 1.40 13.07
N LEU A 206 -34.10 1.95 13.61
CA LEU A 206 -33.53 1.55 14.89
C LEU A 206 -34.30 2.11 16.10
N ASN A 207 -35.08 3.17 15.92
CA ASN A 207 -35.71 3.84 17.05
C ASN A 207 -36.77 2.96 17.72
N GLY A 208 -36.69 2.84 19.04
CA GLY A 208 -37.55 1.97 19.85
C GLY A 208 -37.22 0.49 19.76
N LYS A 209 -36.11 0.10 19.09
CA LYS A 209 -35.66 -1.31 19.08
C LYS A 209 -35.04 -1.69 20.41
N GLU A 210 -35.41 -2.87 20.88
CA GLU A 210 -34.84 -3.53 22.05
C GLU A 210 -33.69 -4.44 21.61
N LEU A 211 -32.49 -4.15 22.08
CA LEU A 211 -31.30 -4.97 21.79
C LEU A 211 -30.68 -5.49 23.08
N THR A 212 -30.46 -6.79 23.15
CA THR A 212 -29.79 -7.45 24.28
C THR A 212 -28.29 -7.37 24.13
N VAL A 213 -27.61 -6.73 25.09
CA VAL A 213 -26.14 -6.68 25.16
C VAL A 213 -25.58 -7.86 25.96
N ARG A 214 -24.25 -7.96 26.06
CA ARG A 214 -23.52 -9.11 26.61
C ARG A 214 -24.04 -9.63 27.97
N ASP A 215 -24.36 -8.72 28.89
CA ASP A 215 -24.80 -9.07 30.25
C ASP A 215 -26.29 -9.38 30.37
N GLY A 216 -27.01 -9.46 29.25
CA GLY A 216 -28.44 -9.73 29.19
C GLY A 216 -29.32 -8.50 29.40
N ARG A 217 -28.75 -7.31 29.64
CA ARG A 217 -29.52 -6.06 29.67
C ARG A 217 -30.15 -5.81 28.30
N ILE A 218 -31.40 -5.37 28.33
CA ILE A 218 -32.12 -4.91 27.14
C ILE A 218 -31.99 -3.39 27.08
N ILE A 219 -31.39 -2.89 26.00
CA ILE A 219 -31.24 -1.46 25.74
C ILE A 219 -32.23 -1.06 24.65
N ILE A 220 -33.06 -0.04 24.95
CA ILE A 220 -33.98 0.55 23.99
C ILE A 220 -33.26 1.69 23.25
N LEU A 221 -33.10 1.55 21.94
CA LEU A 221 -32.45 2.56 21.13
C LEU A 221 -33.34 3.79 20.96
N THR A 222 -32.81 4.96 21.29
CA THR A 222 -33.44 6.26 20.98
C THR A 222 -32.59 6.95 19.93
N THR A 223 -32.96 6.82 18.66
CA THR A 223 -32.10 7.20 17.52
C THR A 223 -32.72 8.27 16.61
N VAL A 224 -33.99 8.64 16.83
CA VAL A 224 -34.63 9.73 16.06
C VAL A 224 -33.90 11.06 16.32
N ASN A 225 -33.50 11.73 15.24
CA ASN A 225 -32.70 12.96 15.27
C ASN A 225 -31.41 12.83 16.10
N ALA A 226 -30.86 11.61 16.19
CA ALA A 226 -29.61 11.40 16.89
C ALA A 226 -28.46 12.09 16.16
N ASP A 227 -27.63 12.80 16.90
CA ASP A 227 -26.43 13.41 16.34
C ASP A 227 -25.40 12.30 16.08
N LEU A 228 -24.93 12.22 14.84
CA LEU A 228 -23.89 11.28 14.45
C LEU A 228 -22.54 11.76 15.00
N PHE A 229 -21.86 10.91 15.76
CA PHE A 229 -20.51 11.17 16.23
C PHE A 229 -19.50 10.34 15.42
N PRO A 230 -19.03 10.86 14.27
CA PRO A 230 -18.10 10.13 13.42
C PRO A 230 -16.72 10.03 14.07
N VAL A 231 -16.25 8.80 14.26
CA VAL A 231 -14.90 8.55 14.78
C VAL A 231 -13.99 8.29 13.59
N ALA A 232 -13.16 9.27 13.24
CA ALA A 232 -12.17 9.10 12.19
C ALA A 232 -10.98 8.27 12.68
N MET A 233 -10.28 7.62 11.74
CA MET A 233 -8.95 7.07 12.01
C MET A 233 -7.97 8.20 12.37
N ASN A 234 -7.15 7.98 13.39
CA ASN A 234 -6.06 8.89 13.74
C ASN A 234 -4.90 8.78 12.72
N PHE A 235 -3.91 9.68 12.81
CA PHE A 235 -2.79 9.68 11.88
C PHE A 235 -2.03 8.35 11.85
N ARG A 236 -1.79 7.74 13.03
CA ARG A 236 -1.10 6.46 13.15
C ARG A 236 -1.88 5.34 12.46
N GLU A 237 -3.18 5.26 12.70
CA GLU A 237 -4.08 4.29 12.05
C GLU A 237 -4.10 4.49 10.55
N LYS A 238 -4.24 5.72 10.05
CA LYS A 238 -4.18 6.01 8.60
C LYS A 238 -2.86 5.57 7.98
N PHE A 239 -1.74 5.86 8.64
CA PHE A 239 -0.41 5.47 8.19
C PHE A 239 -0.23 3.94 8.17
N LEU A 240 -0.61 3.26 9.25
CA LEU A 240 -0.52 1.80 9.35
C LEU A 240 -1.48 1.11 8.37
N THR A 241 -2.68 1.63 8.16
CA THR A 241 -3.62 1.13 7.14
C THR A 241 -3.05 1.30 5.74
N ALA A 242 -2.40 2.44 5.46
CA ALA A 242 -1.75 2.66 4.18
C ALA A 242 -0.64 1.63 3.92
N ILE A 243 0.20 1.32 4.92
CA ILE A 243 1.27 0.32 4.80
C ILE A 243 0.71 -1.11 4.76
N SER A 244 -0.45 -1.35 5.39
CA SER A 244 -1.15 -2.63 5.34
C SER A 244 -1.93 -2.83 4.03
N ASN A 245 -1.66 -2.03 3.00
CA ASN A 245 -2.14 -2.28 1.64
C ASN A 245 -1.06 -3.06 0.87
N PRO A 246 -1.40 -4.21 0.23
CA PRO A 246 -0.44 -5.03 -0.51
C PRO A 246 0.37 -4.25 -1.55
N GLU A 247 -0.27 -3.34 -2.28
CA GLU A 247 0.38 -2.55 -3.34
C GLU A 247 1.33 -1.50 -2.75
N VAL A 248 0.94 -0.86 -1.66
CA VAL A 248 1.79 0.13 -0.97
C VAL A 248 3.00 -0.57 -0.34
N ALA A 249 2.80 -1.71 0.32
CA ALA A 249 3.88 -2.50 0.89
C ALA A 249 4.88 -2.96 -0.20
N TYR A 250 4.36 -3.44 -1.34
CA TYR A 250 5.17 -3.82 -2.50
C TYR A 250 5.93 -2.64 -3.10
N LEU A 251 5.30 -1.48 -3.26
CA LEU A 251 5.95 -0.27 -3.74
C LEU A 251 7.04 0.23 -2.79
N LEU A 252 6.78 0.25 -1.48
CA LEU A 252 7.76 0.64 -0.47
C LEU A 252 8.96 -0.33 -0.47
N PHE A 253 8.71 -1.64 -0.59
CA PHE A 253 9.77 -2.63 -0.72
C PHE A 253 10.62 -2.37 -1.98
N THR A 254 9.98 -2.23 -3.15
CA THR A 254 10.69 -2.07 -4.43
C THR A 254 11.45 -0.74 -4.52
N LEU A 255 10.83 0.37 -4.12
CA LEU A 255 11.50 1.67 -4.01
C LEU A 255 12.61 1.66 -2.96
N GLY A 256 12.39 0.95 -1.86
CA GLY A 256 13.37 0.73 -0.81
C GLY A 256 14.65 0.08 -1.36
N MET A 257 14.48 -1.01 -2.11
CA MET A 257 15.59 -1.70 -2.77
C MET A 257 16.28 -0.83 -3.83
N ILE A 258 15.53 -0.05 -4.62
CA ILE A 258 16.11 0.91 -5.58
C ILE A 258 16.98 1.94 -4.85
N GLY A 259 16.52 2.51 -3.73
CA GLY A 259 17.27 3.49 -2.95
C GLY A 259 18.59 2.92 -2.41
N LEU A 260 18.57 1.67 -1.93
CA LEU A 260 19.78 0.96 -1.51
C LEU A 260 20.75 0.72 -2.66
N ILE A 261 20.26 0.29 -3.83
CA ILE A 261 21.08 0.10 -5.02
C ILE A 261 21.69 1.44 -5.50
N ALA A 262 20.91 2.53 -5.45
CA ALA A 262 21.39 3.85 -5.84
C ALA A 262 22.55 4.34 -4.94
N GLU A 263 22.47 4.09 -3.63
CA GLU A 263 23.56 4.38 -2.68
C GLU A 263 24.81 3.53 -2.96
N LEU A 264 24.63 2.25 -3.33
CA LEU A 264 25.76 1.37 -3.68
C LEU A 264 26.52 1.86 -4.92
N TYR A 265 25.84 2.46 -5.91
CA TYR A 265 26.50 3.03 -7.09
C TYR A 265 27.12 4.40 -6.86
N HIS A 266 26.57 5.18 -5.92
CA HIS A 266 27.08 6.51 -5.59
C HIS A 266 27.39 6.60 -4.10
N PRO A 267 28.47 5.95 -3.63
CA PRO A 267 28.83 5.97 -2.23
C PRO A 267 28.96 7.41 -1.70
N GLY A 268 28.25 7.73 -0.63
CA GLY A 268 28.32 9.04 0.04
C GLY A 268 27.15 9.98 -0.27
N ALA A 269 26.17 9.55 -1.08
CA ALA A 269 24.92 10.29 -1.26
C ALA A 269 24.06 10.30 0.02
N VAL A 270 24.15 9.23 0.84
CA VAL A 270 23.49 8.95 2.14
C VAL A 270 21.96 8.95 2.10
N PHE A 271 21.36 9.96 1.48
CA PHE A 271 19.93 10.17 1.37
C PHE A 271 19.21 9.02 0.64
N PRO A 272 19.65 8.56 -0.55
CA PRO A 272 19.03 7.40 -1.22
C PRO A 272 19.11 6.14 -0.37
N GLY A 273 20.24 5.90 0.30
CA GLY A 273 20.41 4.74 1.19
C GLY A 273 19.49 4.78 2.40
N LEU A 274 19.36 5.91 3.07
CA LEU A 274 18.49 6.06 4.25
C LEU A 274 17.01 5.92 3.88
N VAL A 275 16.55 6.64 2.85
CA VAL A 275 15.16 6.55 2.37
C VAL A 275 14.89 5.14 1.85
N GLY A 276 15.86 4.53 1.18
CA GLY A 276 15.82 3.15 0.72
C GLY A 276 15.65 2.15 1.87
N ALA A 277 16.49 2.25 2.90
CA ALA A 277 16.43 1.38 4.07
C ALA A 277 15.10 1.51 4.83
N LEU A 278 14.63 2.75 5.05
CA LEU A 278 13.34 2.99 5.70
C LEU A 278 12.18 2.46 4.85
N GLY A 279 12.19 2.72 3.54
CA GLY A 279 11.19 2.19 2.61
C GLY A 279 11.16 0.66 2.61
N LEU A 280 12.33 0.02 2.58
CA LEU A 280 12.45 -1.43 2.63
C LEU A 280 11.90 -2.00 3.94
N LEU A 281 12.24 -1.42 5.09
CA LEU A 281 11.75 -1.87 6.39
C LEU A 281 10.23 -1.72 6.51
N LEU A 282 9.67 -0.61 6.04
CA LEU A 282 8.22 -0.39 6.01
C LEU A 282 7.52 -1.35 5.04
N GLY A 283 8.11 -1.59 3.87
CA GLY A 283 7.62 -2.58 2.91
C GLY A 283 7.61 -4.00 3.49
N LEU A 284 8.70 -4.42 4.12
CA LEU A 284 8.81 -5.72 4.80
C LEU A 284 7.81 -5.85 5.95
N TYR A 285 7.60 -4.79 6.75
CA TYR A 285 6.59 -4.77 7.79
C TYR A 285 5.17 -4.94 7.22
N GLY A 286 4.85 -4.22 6.13
CA GLY A 286 3.56 -4.33 5.45
C GLY A 286 3.32 -5.73 4.89
N LEU A 287 4.30 -6.29 4.18
CA LEU A 287 4.24 -7.65 3.64
C LEU A 287 4.11 -8.70 4.74
N GLY A 288 4.85 -8.55 5.84
CA GLY A 288 4.76 -9.46 6.99
C GLY A 288 3.41 -9.40 7.70
N THR A 289 2.83 -8.20 7.85
CA THR A 289 1.49 -8.02 8.45
C THR A 289 0.39 -8.65 7.61
N LEU A 290 0.61 -8.75 6.29
CA LEU A 290 -0.34 -9.32 5.33
C LEU A 290 -0.12 -10.83 5.09
N ASP A 291 0.69 -11.48 5.93
CA ASP A 291 1.06 -12.90 5.80
C ASP A 291 1.61 -13.26 4.41
N ALA A 292 2.40 -12.36 3.80
CA ALA A 292 3.02 -12.61 2.51
C ALA A 292 4.00 -13.79 2.56
N TYR A 293 4.14 -14.54 1.45
CA TYR A 293 5.05 -15.68 1.42
C TYR A 293 6.50 -15.25 1.51
N TRP A 294 7.18 -15.83 2.50
CA TRP A 294 8.62 -15.68 2.67
C TRP A 294 9.40 -16.04 1.42
N VAL A 295 8.97 -17.06 0.66
CA VAL A 295 9.60 -17.44 -0.62
C VAL A 295 9.50 -16.30 -1.65
N GLY A 296 8.34 -15.64 -1.76
CA GLY A 296 8.16 -14.49 -2.64
C GLY A 296 9.07 -13.32 -2.26
N ILE A 297 9.18 -13.02 -0.96
CA ILE A 297 10.09 -11.99 -0.43
C ILE A 297 11.55 -12.33 -0.75
N MET A 298 11.97 -13.58 -0.53
CA MET A 298 13.35 -14.02 -0.82
C MET A 298 13.68 -13.93 -2.31
N LEU A 299 12.74 -14.29 -3.19
CA LEU A 299 12.92 -14.16 -4.63
C LEU A 299 13.04 -12.70 -5.08
N LEU A 300 12.30 -11.79 -4.45
CA LEU A 300 12.45 -10.36 -4.71
C LEU A 300 13.80 -9.83 -4.23
N LEU A 301 14.25 -10.21 -3.03
CA LEU A 301 15.59 -9.84 -2.56
C LEU A 301 16.68 -10.38 -3.49
N LEU A 302 16.55 -11.63 -3.94
CA LEU A 302 17.42 -12.23 -4.94
C LEU A 302 17.41 -11.43 -6.24
N ALA A 303 16.23 -11.05 -6.74
CA ALA A 303 16.09 -10.27 -7.97
C ALA A 303 16.88 -8.96 -7.92
N PHE A 304 16.72 -8.19 -6.84
CA PHE A 304 17.45 -6.94 -6.64
C PHE A 304 18.95 -7.18 -6.42
N GLY A 305 19.33 -8.25 -5.74
CA GLY A 305 20.74 -8.65 -5.62
C GLY A 305 21.38 -8.96 -6.99
N LEU A 306 20.65 -9.64 -7.87
CA LEU A 306 21.09 -9.91 -9.25
C LEU A 306 21.13 -8.63 -10.09
N PHE A 307 20.14 -7.73 -9.96
CA PHE A 307 20.17 -6.42 -10.62
C PHE A 307 21.35 -5.57 -10.17
N ALA A 308 21.71 -5.61 -8.88
CA ALA A 308 22.91 -4.94 -8.39
C ALA A 308 24.18 -5.59 -8.94
N ALA A 309 24.26 -6.93 -8.94
CA ALA A 309 25.42 -7.67 -9.40
C ALA A 309 25.73 -7.48 -10.90
N GLU A 310 24.71 -7.38 -11.76
CA GLU A 310 24.87 -7.15 -13.22
C GLU A 310 25.62 -5.85 -13.52
N ALA A 311 25.58 -4.83 -12.65
CA ALA A 311 26.34 -3.60 -12.89
C ALA A 311 27.82 -3.71 -12.49
N PHE A 312 28.18 -4.64 -11.61
CA PHE A 312 29.57 -4.88 -11.20
C PHE A 312 30.25 -5.98 -12.03
N VAL A 313 29.46 -6.90 -12.59
CA VAL A 313 29.94 -8.04 -13.38
C VAL A 313 29.49 -7.87 -14.82
N THR A 314 30.42 -7.90 -15.78
CA THR A 314 30.10 -7.91 -17.22
C THR A 314 29.53 -9.27 -17.66
N SER A 315 28.26 -9.51 -17.34
CA SER A 315 27.51 -10.73 -17.71
C SER A 315 26.71 -10.61 -18.99
N HIS A 316 26.79 -9.47 -19.70
CA HIS A 316 26.07 -9.22 -20.96
C HIS A 316 24.54 -9.42 -20.83
N GLY A 317 23.97 -9.14 -19.65
CA GLY A 317 22.54 -9.23 -19.38
C GLY A 317 22.04 -10.56 -18.83
N VAL A 318 22.89 -11.59 -18.68
CA VAL A 318 22.46 -12.90 -18.16
C VAL A 318 22.03 -12.83 -16.69
N ILE A 319 22.79 -12.11 -15.85
CA ILE A 319 22.45 -11.94 -14.43
C ILE A 319 21.19 -11.08 -14.30
N GLY A 320 21.08 -10.02 -15.11
CA GLY A 320 19.90 -9.18 -15.21
C GLY A 320 18.63 -9.94 -15.63
N ALA A 321 18.73 -10.87 -16.59
CA ALA A 321 17.60 -11.73 -16.98
C ALA A 321 17.16 -12.66 -15.84
N GLY A 322 18.11 -13.27 -15.13
CA GLY A 322 17.82 -14.06 -13.93
C GLY A 322 17.16 -13.23 -12.82
N GLY A 323 17.59 -11.97 -12.67
CA GLY A 323 16.95 -10.99 -11.79
C GLY A 323 15.49 -10.72 -12.18
N ALA A 324 15.20 -10.50 -13.46
CA ALA A 324 13.85 -10.25 -13.95
C ALA A 324 12.92 -11.46 -13.75
N VAL A 325 13.40 -12.67 -14.02
CA VAL A 325 12.62 -13.90 -13.76
C VAL A 325 12.34 -14.06 -12.27
N SER A 326 13.35 -13.86 -11.42
CA SER A 326 13.20 -13.93 -9.96
C SER A 326 12.22 -12.87 -9.46
N PHE A 327 12.25 -11.67 -10.05
CA PHE A 327 11.33 -10.58 -9.71
C PHE A 327 9.88 -10.97 -10.01
N VAL A 328 9.61 -11.43 -11.24
CA VAL A 328 8.26 -11.84 -11.67
C VAL A 328 7.73 -12.98 -10.80
N MET A 329 8.54 -14.02 -10.59
CA MET A 329 8.14 -15.15 -9.74
C MET A 329 7.91 -14.68 -8.30
N GLY A 330 8.79 -13.85 -7.75
CA GLY A 330 8.65 -13.28 -6.41
C GLY A 330 7.36 -12.48 -6.24
N SER A 331 7.08 -11.57 -7.18
CA SER A 331 5.87 -10.72 -7.15
C SER A 331 4.58 -11.52 -7.27
N ILE A 332 4.55 -12.56 -8.12
CA ILE A 332 3.39 -13.46 -8.23
C ILE A 332 3.24 -14.26 -6.94
N LEU A 333 4.34 -14.78 -6.40
CA LEU A 333 4.34 -15.63 -5.21
C LEU A 333 4.07 -14.88 -3.90
N LEU A 334 4.22 -13.55 -3.82
CA LEU A 334 3.96 -12.78 -2.60
C LEU A 334 2.55 -13.00 -2.04
N PHE A 335 1.56 -13.12 -2.93
CA PHE A 335 0.13 -13.20 -2.59
C PHE A 335 -0.61 -14.30 -3.39
N SER A 336 0.11 -15.25 -3.99
CA SER A 336 -0.48 -16.33 -4.79
C SER A 336 -1.40 -17.28 -4.03
N GLY A 337 -1.45 -17.20 -2.70
CA GLY A 337 -2.37 -17.98 -1.87
C GLY A 337 -3.23 -17.16 -0.91
N SER A 338 -3.20 -15.82 -0.94
CA SER A 338 -4.13 -15.02 -0.14
C SER A 338 -5.49 -14.99 -0.84
N GLY A 339 -6.32 -16.02 -0.66
CA GLY A 339 -7.70 -15.99 -1.17
C GLY A 339 -8.59 -14.95 -0.45
N THR A 340 -8.02 -14.14 0.44
CA THR A 340 -8.66 -13.04 1.19
C THR A 340 -8.98 -11.82 0.31
N GLY A 341 -8.72 -11.90 -1.01
CA GLY A 341 -8.84 -10.77 -1.93
C GLY A 341 -7.72 -9.73 -1.76
N LEU A 342 -6.77 -9.98 -0.87
CA LEU A 342 -5.54 -9.22 -0.69
C LEU A 342 -4.53 -9.65 -1.76
N ALA A 343 -4.64 -9.10 -2.96
CA ALA A 343 -3.72 -9.35 -4.05
C ALA A 343 -3.11 -8.03 -4.55
N ILE A 344 -1.88 -8.10 -5.07
CA ILE A 344 -1.31 -7.02 -5.86
C ILE A 344 -2.00 -7.03 -7.23
N SER A 345 -2.37 -5.87 -7.77
CA SER A 345 -2.90 -5.81 -9.13
C SER A 345 -1.88 -6.36 -10.13
N LEU A 346 -2.34 -7.26 -11.01
CA LEU A 346 -1.49 -7.82 -12.08
C LEU A 346 -0.87 -6.71 -12.95
N TRP A 347 -1.60 -5.61 -13.13
CA TRP A 347 -1.13 -4.41 -13.81
C TRP A 347 0.11 -3.81 -13.14
N LEU A 348 0.10 -3.66 -11.82
CA LEU A 348 1.25 -3.13 -11.09
C LEU A 348 2.48 -4.04 -11.23
N ILE A 349 2.29 -5.36 -11.19
CA ILE A 349 3.37 -6.34 -11.42
C ILE A 349 3.94 -6.16 -12.83
N VAL A 350 3.10 -6.09 -13.86
CA VAL A 350 3.52 -5.92 -15.26
C VAL A 350 4.28 -4.60 -15.45
N VAL A 351 3.75 -3.50 -14.92
CA VAL A 351 4.38 -2.17 -15.05
C VAL A 351 5.73 -2.13 -14.33
N THR A 352 5.81 -2.62 -13.09
CA THR A 352 7.08 -2.63 -12.34
C THR A 352 8.11 -3.55 -12.98
N THR A 353 7.69 -4.72 -13.47
CA THR A 353 8.57 -5.64 -14.22
C THR A 353 9.08 -5.00 -15.50
N ALA A 354 8.19 -4.40 -16.30
CA ALA A 354 8.56 -3.74 -17.54
C ALA A 354 9.53 -2.58 -17.30
N PHE A 355 9.34 -1.82 -16.21
CA PHE A 355 10.27 -0.78 -15.77
C PHE A 355 11.66 -1.34 -15.49
N PHE A 356 11.79 -2.43 -14.72
CA PHE A 356 13.09 -3.04 -14.44
C PHE A 356 13.75 -3.63 -15.68
N ILE A 357 12.99 -4.28 -16.57
CA ILE A 357 13.50 -4.78 -17.85
C ILE A 357 14.02 -3.61 -18.71
N ALA A 358 13.27 -2.51 -18.79
CA ALA A 358 13.68 -1.32 -19.54
C ALA A 358 14.93 -0.67 -18.95
N LEU A 359 15.02 -0.60 -17.61
CA LEU A 359 16.19 -0.08 -16.91
C LEU A 359 17.45 -0.91 -17.22
N VAL A 360 17.37 -2.24 -17.11
CA VAL A 360 18.47 -3.15 -17.47
C VAL A 360 18.83 -2.99 -18.95
N GLY A 361 17.85 -2.92 -19.84
CA GLY A 361 18.08 -2.70 -21.27
C GLY A 361 18.80 -1.38 -21.57
N LEU A 362 18.43 -0.29 -20.87
CA LEU A 362 19.10 1.01 -20.99
C LEU A 362 20.55 0.95 -20.53
N LEU A 363 20.81 0.29 -19.39
CA LEU A 363 22.17 0.11 -18.87
C LEU A 363 23.04 -0.70 -19.85
N LEU A 364 22.51 -1.78 -20.42
CA LEU A 364 23.22 -2.55 -21.46
C LEU A 364 23.51 -1.69 -22.69
N LEU A 365 22.55 -0.89 -23.16
CA LEU A 365 22.77 0.04 -24.27
C LEU A 365 23.83 1.09 -23.94
N ALA A 366 23.85 1.62 -22.71
CA ALA A 366 24.84 2.58 -22.25
C ALA A 366 26.25 1.96 -22.20
N VAL A 367 26.38 0.73 -21.70
CA VAL A 367 27.64 -0.03 -21.67
C VAL A 367 28.14 -0.30 -23.09
N VAL A 368 27.28 -0.82 -23.97
CA VAL A 368 27.63 -1.10 -25.38
C VAL A 368 28.04 0.18 -26.11
N ARG A 369 27.32 1.29 -25.90
CA ARG A 369 27.69 2.60 -26.48
C ARG A 369 28.98 3.16 -25.89
N GLY A 370 29.22 2.94 -24.59
CA GLY A 370 30.46 3.31 -23.91
C GLY A 370 31.66 2.54 -24.43
N GLN A 371 31.53 1.23 -24.64
CA GLN A 371 32.57 0.39 -25.23
C GLN A 371 32.83 0.71 -26.71
N LYS A 372 31.80 1.15 -27.45
CA LYS A 372 31.96 1.59 -28.86
C LYS A 372 32.55 3.01 -28.99
N ARG A 373 32.66 3.78 -27.90
CA ARG A 373 33.45 5.02 -27.93
C ARG A 373 34.92 4.63 -27.94
N HIS A 374 35.54 4.73 -29.12
CA HIS A 374 36.99 4.66 -29.25
C HIS A 374 37.64 5.56 -28.19
N VAL A 375 38.60 5.01 -27.45
CA VAL A 375 39.40 5.76 -26.47
C VAL A 375 40.27 6.72 -27.27
N ILE A 376 39.91 8.01 -27.31
CA ILE A 376 40.68 9.06 -28.02
C ILE A 376 41.78 9.64 -27.11
N THR A 377 41.93 9.16 -25.87
CA THR A 377 42.92 9.66 -24.91
C THR A 377 44.01 8.62 -24.62
N GLY A 378 45.25 8.90 -25.06
CA GLY A 378 46.44 8.08 -24.80
C GLY A 378 47.37 7.97 -26.01
N THR A 379 48.51 7.28 -25.85
CA THR A 379 49.53 7.02 -26.90
C THR A 379 48.98 6.42 -28.20
N GLU A 380 47.80 5.81 -28.14
CA GLU A 380 47.10 5.17 -29.27
C GLU A 380 46.36 6.18 -30.17
N GLY A 381 45.99 7.36 -29.67
CA GLY A 381 45.39 8.44 -30.47
C GLY A 381 46.41 9.29 -31.24
N ILE A 382 47.69 9.11 -30.94
CA ILE A 382 48.82 9.80 -31.58
C ILE A 382 49.25 9.06 -32.86
N ILE A 383 49.07 7.73 -32.89
CA ILE A 383 49.46 6.88 -34.01
C ILE A 383 48.51 7.14 -35.20
N GLY A 384 49.08 7.42 -36.37
CA GLY A 384 48.36 7.77 -37.60
C GLY A 384 48.14 9.27 -37.82
N GLN A 385 48.46 10.11 -36.83
CA GLN A 385 48.37 11.57 -36.97
C GLN A 385 49.59 12.16 -37.70
N THR A 386 49.41 13.34 -38.29
CA THR A 386 50.48 14.08 -38.99
C THR A 386 51.19 15.04 -38.03
N ALA A 387 52.52 15.07 -38.09
CA ALA A 387 53.38 16.00 -37.37
C ALA A 387 54.31 16.71 -38.37
N VAL A 388 54.88 17.85 -37.98
CA VAL A 388 55.80 18.63 -38.83
C VAL A 388 57.21 18.55 -38.27
N ALA A 389 58.20 18.21 -39.10
CA ALA A 389 59.60 18.23 -38.72
C ALA A 389 60.09 19.65 -38.42
N ARG A 390 60.60 19.90 -37.22
CA ARG A 390 61.20 21.19 -36.82
C ARG A 390 62.72 21.20 -36.97
N SER A 391 63.33 20.03 -37.03
CA SER A 391 64.74 19.87 -37.37
C SER A 391 64.85 18.76 -38.41
N THR A 392 65.91 18.75 -39.20
CA THR A 392 66.20 17.60 -40.08
C THR A 392 66.30 16.31 -39.26
N LEU A 393 65.52 15.28 -39.58
CA LEU A 393 65.61 13.97 -38.92
C LEU A 393 66.57 13.06 -39.70
N ASN A 394 67.72 12.72 -39.11
CA ASN A 394 68.65 11.71 -39.65
C ASN A 394 69.52 11.05 -38.55
N PRO A 395 69.17 9.87 -38.03
CA PRO A 395 67.84 9.26 -38.00
C PRO A 395 66.95 9.89 -36.92
N ALA A 396 67.48 10.72 -36.01
CA ALA A 396 66.73 11.38 -34.94
C ALA A 396 66.62 12.89 -35.15
N GLY A 397 65.54 13.50 -34.66
CA GLY A 397 65.31 14.95 -34.67
C GLY A 397 64.07 15.32 -33.86
N ILE A 398 63.56 16.54 -34.05
CA ILE A 398 62.41 17.06 -33.32
C ILE A 398 61.25 17.31 -34.27
N VAL A 399 60.06 16.86 -33.89
CA VAL A 399 58.80 17.14 -34.59
C VAL A 399 57.86 17.92 -33.68
N ILE A 400 57.02 18.76 -34.28
CA ILE A 400 55.91 19.42 -33.60
C ILE A 400 54.63 18.64 -33.86
N PHE A 401 53.97 18.21 -32.78
CA PHE A 401 52.68 17.56 -32.80
C PHE A 401 51.78 18.17 -31.72
N SER A 402 50.57 18.61 -32.10
CA SER A 402 49.60 19.28 -31.22
C SER A 402 50.18 20.45 -30.39
N GLY A 403 51.12 21.21 -30.96
CA GLY A 403 51.77 22.36 -30.32
C GLY A 403 52.92 22.02 -29.36
N GLY A 404 53.22 20.74 -29.13
CA GLY A 404 54.36 20.29 -28.31
C GLY A 404 55.55 19.81 -29.15
N LEU A 405 56.76 19.91 -28.60
CA LEU A 405 57.99 19.38 -29.20
C LEU A 405 58.21 17.93 -28.75
N TRP A 406 58.40 17.04 -29.71
CA TRP A 406 58.61 15.63 -29.49
C TRP A 406 59.91 15.16 -30.14
N ASN A 407 60.64 14.29 -29.44
CA ASN A 407 61.78 13.59 -30.03
C ASN A 407 61.26 12.53 -30.99
N ALA A 408 61.70 12.56 -32.24
CA ALA A 408 61.27 11.63 -33.25
C ALA A 408 62.45 10.92 -33.93
N VAL A 409 62.22 9.71 -34.41
CA VAL A 409 63.15 8.93 -35.23
C VAL A 409 62.48 8.61 -36.55
N SER A 410 63.17 8.95 -37.65
CA SER A 410 62.75 8.57 -39.00
C SER A 410 62.99 7.08 -39.20
N GLU A 411 61.94 6.35 -39.59
CA GLU A 411 62.01 4.92 -39.91
C GLU A 411 62.77 4.67 -41.22
N GLU A 412 62.59 5.56 -42.21
CA GLU A 412 63.21 5.47 -43.53
C GLU A 412 63.60 6.86 -44.06
N GLY A 413 64.86 7.01 -44.47
CA GLY A 413 65.36 8.22 -45.12
C GLY A 413 65.54 9.44 -44.19
N THR A 414 66.10 10.51 -44.75
CA THR A 414 66.24 11.81 -44.10
C THR A 414 65.01 12.67 -44.37
N VAL A 415 64.40 13.21 -43.31
CA VAL A 415 63.27 14.15 -43.41
C VAL A 415 63.79 15.57 -43.22
N GLY A 416 63.50 16.46 -44.16
CA GLY A 416 63.89 17.87 -44.12
C GLY A 416 63.12 18.66 -43.06
N GLU A 417 63.68 19.78 -42.61
CA GLU A 417 62.96 20.73 -41.75
C GLU A 417 61.75 21.31 -42.52
N GLY A 418 60.57 21.32 -41.88
CA GLY A 418 59.31 21.76 -42.46
C GLY A 418 58.48 20.67 -43.16
N GLU A 419 59.00 19.45 -43.30
CA GLU A 419 58.26 18.36 -43.97
C GLU A 419 57.23 17.69 -43.03
N GLU A 420 56.11 17.24 -43.61
CA GLU A 420 55.08 16.48 -42.90
C GLU A 420 55.46 15.00 -42.77
N VAL A 421 55.26 14.46 -41.57
CA VAL A 421 55.52 13.05 -41.24
C VAL A 421 54.31 12.43 -40.55
N VAL A 422 54.10 11.14 -40.75
CA VAL A 422 53.03 10.37 -40.09
C VAL A 422 53.62 9.58 -38.93
N ILE A 423 52.99 9.67 -37.75
CA ILE A 423 53.44 8.96 -36.55
C ILE A 423 53.02 7.49 -36.65
N LYS A 424 53.99 6.56 -36.62
CA LYS A 424 53.77 5.12 -36.74
C LYS A 424 53.70 4.41 -35.40
N SER A 425 54.51 4.86 -34.43
CA SER A 425 54.49 4.31 -33.08
C SER A 425 55.00 5.32 -32.06
N VAL A 426 54.62 5.11 -30.80
CA VAL A 426 55.09 5.90 -29.66
C VAL A 426 55.75 4.96 -28.66
N LYS A 427 57.02 5.20 -28.32
CA LYS A 427 57.73 4.51 -27.23
C LYS A 427 58.22 5.55 -26.21
N GLY A 428 57.52 5.65 -25.08
CA GLY A 428 57.80 6.68 -24.08
C GLY A 428 57.59 8.09 -24.63
N LEU A 429 58.62 8.94 -24.55
CA LEU A 429 58.62 10.30 -25.12
C LEU A 429 59.25 10.38 -26.53
N LYS A 430 59.40 9.22 -27.20
CA LYS A 430 60.01 9.12 -28.54
C LYS A 430 58.98 8.63 -29.56
N LEU A 431 58.79 9.39 -30.63
CA LEU A 431 57.92 9.06 -31.76
C LEU A 431 58.74 8.36 -32.86
N THR A 432 58.20 7.31 -33.46
CA THR A 432 58.72 6.80 -34.73
C THR A 432 57.84 7.36 -35.84
N VAL A 433 58.47 8.05 -36.79
CA VAL A 433 57.76 8.79 -37.84
C VAL A 433 58.24 8.34 -39.22
N MET A 434 57.34 8.40 -40.19
CA MET A 434 57.62 8.08 -41.60
C MET A 434 57.27 9.29 -42.45
N LYS A 435 58.09 9.58 -43.46
CA LYS A 435 57.80 10.67 -44.41
C LYS A 435 56.44 10.44 -45.06
N LYS A 436 55.59 11.46 -45.07
CA LYS A 436 54.29 11.41 -45.74
C LYS A 436 54.54 11.50 -47.26
N ASN A 437 54.39 10.38 -47.96
CA ASN A 437 54.37 10.40 -49.43
C ASN A 437 53.07 11.07 -49.87
N ASN A 438 53.18 12.18 -50.59
CA ASN A 438 52.02 12.78 -51.26
C ASN A 438 51.64 11.91 -52.46
N SER A 439 50.63 11.06 -52.25
CA SER A 439 49.85 10.41 -53.31
C SER A 439 48.48 11.05 -53.38
#